data_AF-A0A2G4QZC3-F1
#
_entry.id   AF-A0A2G4QZC3-F1
#
_cell.length_a   1.000
_cell.length_b   1.000
_cell.length_c   1.000
_cell.angle_alpha   90.00
_cell.angle_beta   90.00
_cell.angle_gamma   90.00
#
_symmetry.space_group_name_H-M   'P 1'
#
loop_
_entity.id
_entity.type
_entity.pdbx_description
1 polymer ?
#
loop_
_entity_poly.entity_id
_entity_poly.type
_entity_poly.pdbx_seq_one_letter_code
_entity_poly.pdbx_strand_id
1 'polypeptide(L)'
;MTQEELDALMNGDVDIDAPNSSEEPSVVEESETGESGAIVENMKSTEYQPNPSILWPPPPPNDEHKVVHQLDDVTKDSEEKATEMMDKLESISNFFADSETLLNELNNVFDKNIDIFNKLSERFPNVESFGEALKLNQDIKEKTKEIGENLQSGQDEVMMAMDAMQYQDIHRQKIERVINVMRALSRYMSSLFEGKIDDKKRVSSAIHIEGDTTADVVSNDDIEALIASLGQK
;
A
#
# COMPACT_ATOMS: atom_id res chain seq x y z
N MET A 1 -0.85 -12.07 -22.66
CA MET A 1 -1.91 -13.09 -22.76
C MET A 1 -2.47 -13.06 -24.17
N THR A 2 -2.42 -14.18 -24.86
CA THR A 2 -2.94 -14.31 -26.24
C THR A 2 -4.44 -14.66 -26.19
N GLN A 3 -5.19 -14.26 -27.23
CA GLN A 3 -6.65 -14.43 -27.29
C GLN A 3 -7.14 -15.88 -27.18
N GLU A 4 -6.24 -16.84 -27.42
CA GLU A 4 -6.51 -18.27 -27.35
C GLU A 4 -6.74 -18.77 -25.91
N GLU A 5 -6.10 -18.13 -24.91
CA GLU A 5 -6.29 -18.47 -23.50
C GLU A 5 -7.61 -17.92 -22.92
N LEU A 6 -8.13 -16.83 -23.50
CA LEU A 6 -9.41 -16.23 -23.13
C LEU A 6 -10.60 -17.02 -23.70
N ASP A 7 -10.48 -17.56 -24.92
CA ASP A 7 -11.52 -18.38 -25.54
C ASP A 7 -11.66 -19.76 -24.88
N ALA A 8 -10.58 -20.33 -24.35
CA ALA A 8 -10.61 -21.56 -23.57
C ALA A 8 -11.40 -21.40 -22.25
N LEU A 9 -11.40 -20.19 -21.68
CA LEU A 9 -12.13 -19.88 -20.44
C LEU A 9 -13.63 -19.62 -20.67
N MET A 10 -14.04 -19.25 -21.88
CA MET A 10 -15.46 -19.02 -22.24
C MET A 10 -16.18 -20.26 -22.77
N ASN A 11 -15.47 -21.26 -23.29
CA ASN A 11 -16.08 -22.48 -23.86
C ASN A 11 -16.20 -23.65 -22.86
N GLY A 12 -15.92 -23.44 -21.58
CA GLY A 12 -16.19 -24.42 -20.52
C GLY A 12 -17.68 -24.46 -20.21
N ASP A 13 -18.37 -25.45 -20.78
CA ASP A 13 -19.80 -25.76 -20.65
C ASP A 13 -20.27 -25.78 -19.18
N VAL A 14 -20.92 -24.69 -18.73
CA VAL A 14 -21.60 -24.62 -17.42
C VAL A 14 -23.06 -24.98 -17.64
N ASP A 15 -23.37 -26.23 -17.32
CA ASP A 15 -24.72 -26.79 -17.33
C ASP A 15 -25.59 -26.07 -16.28
N ILE A 16 -26.59 -25.31 -16.75
CA ILE A 16 -27.54 -24.56 -15.93
C ILE A 16 -28.82 -25.39 -15.89
N ASP A 17 -28.93 -26.32 -14.94
CA ASP A 17 -30.25 -26.78 -14.47
C ASP A 17 -30.21 -27.48 -13.09
N ALA A 18 -31.00 -26.91 -12.16
CA ALA A 18 -31.55 -27.48 -10.91
C ALA A 18 -30.72 -27.31 -9.58
N PRO A 19 -31.37 -27.30 -8.38
CA PRO A 19 -31.41 -26.09 -7.55
C PRO A 19 -30.89 -26.24 -6.10
N ASN A 20 -30.44 -25.10 -5.55
CA ASN A 20 -30.44 -24.67 -4.13
C ASN A 20 -30.21 -25.71 -3.01
N SER A 21 -29.02 -25.68 -2.41
CA SER A 21 -28.85 -25.87 -0.97
C SER A 21 -27.58 -25.20 -0.47
N SER A 22 -27.77 -24.29 0.48
CA SER A 22 -26.77 -23.58 1.27
C SER A 22 -25.76 -24.53 1.93
N GLU A 23 -24.47 -24.22 1.84
CA GLU A 23 -23.45 -24.58 2.84
C GLU A 23 -22.14 -23.82 2.54
N GLU A 24 -21.65 -23.06 3.52
CA GLU A 24 -20.34 -22.39 3.52
C GLU A 24 -19.18 -23.40 3.56
N PRO A 25 -17.97 -23.04 3.09
CA PRO A 25 -16.76 -23.69 3.58
C PRO A 25 -15.78 -22.71 4.25
N SER A 26 -15.61 -22.95 5.54
CA SER A 26 -14.37 -23.01 6.35
C SER A 26 -13.09 -22.32 5.85
N VAL A 27 -12.66 -21.31 6.61
CA VAL A 27 -11.27 -20.85 6.69
C VAL A 27 -10.47 -21.83 7.56
N VAL A 28 -9.33 -22.31 7.06
CA VAL A 28 -8.35 -23.09 7.82
C VAL A 28 -7.35 -22.11 8.45
N GLU A 29 -7.24 -22.16 9.78
CA GLU A 29 -6.18 -21.52 10.56
C GLU A 29 -4.88 -22.30 10.43
N GLU A 30 -3.76 -21.59 10.25
CA GLU A 30 -2.57 -21.89 11.04
C GLU A 30 -1.83 -20.60 11.40
N SER A 31 -1.49 -20.55 12.67
CA SER A 31 -0.98 -19.44 13.47
C SER A 31 0.52 -19.25 13.33
N GLU A 32 1.01 -18.00 13.34
CA GLU A 32 2.19 -17.64 14.13
C GLU A 32 2.04 -16.25 14.74
N THR A 33 2.34 -16.23 16.03
CA THR A 33 2.21 -15.18 17.03
C THR A 33 3.34 -14.16 16.97
N GLY A 34 3.02 -12.87 17.09
CA GLY A 34 3.99 -11.79 17.32
C GLY A 34 3.32 -10.49 17.74
N GLU A 35 3.12 -10.33 19.05
CA GLU A 35 2.94 -9.10 19.83
C GLU A 35 2.40 -7.83 19.13
N SER A 36 1.09 -7.59 19.25
CA SER A 36 0.56 -6.23 19.44
C SER A 36 -0.81 -6.25 20.14
N GLY A 37 -0.85 -6.91 21.30
CA GLY A 37 -2.01 -6.90 22.18
C GLY A 37 -1.92 -5.74 23.17
N ALA A 38 -2.21 -4.50 22.77
CA ALA A 38 -2.37 -3.39 23.73
C ALA A 38 -2.99 -2.08 23.18
N ILE A 39 -4.01 -2.05 22.29
CA ILE A 39 -4.69 -0.75 22.00
C ILE A 39 -6.23 -0.84 21.81
N VAL A 40 -6.84 -2.02 21.63
CA VAL A 40 -8.25 -2.09 21.20
C VAL A 40 -9.26 -2.34 22.34
N GLU A 41 -9.05 -1.79 23.54
CA GLU A 41 -9.93 -2.09 24.68
C GLU A 41 -10.56 -0.88 25.37
N ASN A 42 -10.64 0.30 24.72
CA ASN A 42 -11.34 1.42 25.36
C ASN A 42 -12.17 2.34 24.46
N MET A 43 -12.61 1.86 23.29
CA MET A 43 -13.70 2.54 22.57
C MET A 43 -15.03 1.91 22.97
N LYS A 44 -15.43 2.13 24.24
CA LYS A 44 -16.85 2.13 24.57
C LYS A 44 -17.50 3.05 23.56
N SER A 45 -18.51 2.55 22.86
CA SER A 45 -19.50 3.33 22.12
C SER A 45 -20.04 4.37 23.08
N THR A 46 -19.33 5.50 23.14
CA THR A 46 -19.71 6.63 23.97
C THR A 46 -20.90 7.16 23.22
N GLU A 47 -22.09 7.00 23.81
CA GLU A 47 -23.32 7.59 23.34
C GLU A 47 -22.99 8.95 22.75
N TYR A 48 -23.19 9.09 21.44
CA TYR A 48 -23.12 10.38 20.79
C TYR A 48 -24.28 11.20 21.36
N GLN A 49 -24.03 11.88 22.47
CA GLN A 49 -24.89 12.92 22.97
C GLN A 49 -24.42 14.21 22.29
N PRO A 50 -25.26 14.87 21.48
CA PRO A 50 -24.90 16.16 20.92
C PRO A 50 -24.64 17.11 22.09
N ASN A 51 -23.37 17.38 22.37
CA ASN A 51 -22.98 18.30 23.42
C ASN A 51 -23.37 19.71 22.93
N PRO A 52 -24.36 20.39 23.57
CA PRO A 52 -24.92 21.65 23.06
C PRO A 52 -23.91 22.81 23.09
N SER A 53 -22.71 22.58 23.64
CA SER A 53 -21.61 23.55 23.69
C SER A 53 -20.77 23.59 22.41
N ILE A 54 -20.91 22.62 21.50
CA ILE A 54 -20.21 22.60 20.21
C ILE A 54 -21.04 23.42 19.22
N LEU A 55 -20.55 24.59 18.82
CA LEU A 55 -21.21 25.41 17.80
C LEU A 55 -21.41 24.59 16.52
N TRP A 56 -22.68 24.41 16.15
CA TRP A 56 -23.11 23.81 14.90
C TRP A 56 -23.28 24.91 13.85
N PRO A 57 -22.87 24.71 12.58
CA PRO A 57 -22.33 23.49 12.00
C PRO A 57 -20.84 23.26 12.37
N PRO A 58 -20.36 21.99 12.34
CA PRO A 58 -18.95 21.70 12.50
C PRO A 58 -18.13 22.47 11.45
N PRO A 59 -16.90 22.89 11.79
CA PRO A 59 -16.04 23.59 10.83
C PRO A 59 -15.83 22.72 9.58
N PRO A 60 -15.69 23.33 8.39
CA PRO A 60 -15.48 22.59 7.16
C PRO A 60 -14.24 21.68 7.30
N PRO A 61 -14.25 20.48 6.70
CA PRO A 61 -13.15 19.53 6.83
C PRO A 61 -11.83 20.17 6.39
N ASN A 62 -10.84 20.22 7.29
CA ASN A 62 -9.46 20.53 6.96
C ASN A 62 -8.88 19.43 6.04
N ASP A 63 -7.77 19.69 5.34
CA ASP A 63 -7.19 18.74 4.39
C ASP A 63 -6.83 17.38 5.03
N GLU A 64 -6.53 17.35 6.33
CA GLU A 64 -6.33 16.13 7.12
C GLU A 64 -7.59 15.25 7.26
N HIS A 65 -8.78 15.80 7.08
CA HIS A 65 -10.04 15.07 7.16
C HIS A 65 -10.56 14.64 5.77
N LYS A 66 -9.86 15.02 4.70
CA LYS A 66 -10.18 14.60 3.33
C LYS A 66 -9.50 13.28 3.01
N VAL A 67 -9.98 12.22 3.64
CA VAL A 67 -9.44 10.85 3.52
C VAL A 67 -9.30 10.37 2.06
N VAL A 68 -10.19 10.80 1.15
CA VAL A 68 -10.08 10.48 -0.27
C VAL A 68 -8.88 11.15 -0.94
N HIS A 69 -8.61 12.42 -0.60
CA HIS A 69 -7.46 13.15 -1.12
C HIS A 69 -6.14 12.55 -0.59
N GLN A 70 -6.10 12.16 0.68
CA GLN A 70 -4.96 11.46 1.27
C GLN A 70 -4.67 10.13 0.57
N LEU A 71 -5.70 9.36 0.22
CA LEU A 71 -5.53 8.12 -0.50
C LEU A 71 -5.04 8.35 -1.94
N ASP A 72 -5.51 9.40 -2.62
CA ASP A 72 -4.98 9.82 -3.93
C ASP A 72 -3.49 10.23 -3.80
N ASP A 73 -3.13 11.05 -2.80
CA ASP A 73 -1.74 11.47 -2.54
C ASP A 73 -0.82 10.29 -2.24
N VAL A 74 -1.26 9.37 -1.36
CA VAL A 74 -0.51 8.13 -1.05
C VAL A 74 -0.31 7.28 -2.29
N THR A 75 -1.30 7.21 -3.19
CA THR A 75 -1.18 6.45 -4.44
C THR A 75 -0.11 7.05 -5.35
N LYS A 76 -0.13 8.37 -5.50
CA LYS A 76 0.83 9.08 -6.35
C LYS A 76 2.26 9.00 -5.80
N ASP A 77 2.45 9.28 -4.51
CA ASP A 77 3.76 9.21 -3.86
C ASP A 77 4.31 7.77 -3.89
N SER A 78 3.43 6.78 -3.73
CA SER A 78 3.78 5.38 -3.85
C SER A 78 4.28 5.04 -5.27
N GLU A 79 3.60 5.49 -6.33
CA GLU A 79 4.00 5.27 -7.73
C GLU A 79 5.35 5.94 -8.07
N GLU A 80 5.56 7.18 -7.64
CA GLU A 80 6.84 7.87 -7.82
C GLU A 80 7.96 7.11 -7.12
N LYS A 81 7.72 6.66 -5.89
CA LYS A 81 8.71 5.87 -5.15
C LYS A 81 8.94 4.49 -5.75
N ALA A 82 7.90 3.90 -6.34
CA ALA A 82 7.97 2.63 -7.04
C ALA A 82 9.01 2.69 -8.16
N THR A 83 8.86 3.73 -8.98
CA THR A 83 9.66 3.98 -10.16
C THR A 83 11.12 4.19 -9.77
N GLU A 84 11.38 5.01 -8.73
CA GLU A 84 12.73 5.23 -8.22
C GLU A 84 13.41 3.93 -7.74
N MET A 85 12.66 3.04 -7.08
CA MET A 85 13.18 1.76 -6.62
C MET A 85 13.43 0.79 -7.79
N MET A 86 12.57 0.80 -8.81
CA MET A 86 12.76 -0.01 -10.01
C MET A 86 14.04 0.40 -10.75
N ASP A 87 14.24 1.71 -10.94
CA ASP A 87 15.46 2.26 -11.54
C ASP A 87 16.72 1.85 -10.75
N LYS A 88 16.63 1.84 -9.41
CA LYS A 88 17.73 1.37 -8.54
C LYS A 88 17.98 -0.11 -8.69
N LEU A 89 16.94 -0.95 -8.73
CA LEU A 89 17.08 -2.39 -8.96
C LEU A 89 17.70 -2.66 -10.32
N GLU A 90 17.34 -1.90 -11.36
CA GLU A 90 17.95 -2.02 -12.69
C GLU A 90 19.42 -1.61 -12.67
N SER A 91 19.75 -0.53 -11.97
CA SER A 91 21.16 -0.14 -11.78
C SER A 91 21.96 -1.21 -11.04
N ILE A 92 21.38 -1.89 -10.05
CA ILE A 92 22.06 -2.97 -9.31
C ILE A 92 22.21 -4.21 -10.21
N SER A 93 21.19 -4.55 -11.00
CA SER A 93 21.24 -5.65 -11.96
C SER A 93 22.38 -5.46 -12.96
N ASN A 94 22.49 -4.25 -13.54
CA ASN A 94 23.57 -3.88 -14.44
C ASN A 94 24.94 -3.96 -13.75
N PHE A 95 25.06 -3.50 -12.50
CA PHE A 95 26.30 -3.60 -11.73
C PHE A 95 26.74 -5.06 -11.52
N PHE A 96 25.80 -5.97 -11.24
CA PHE A 96 26.13 -7.39 -11.13
C PHE A 96 26.57 -7.99 -12.46
N ALA A 97 25.89 -7.66 -13.56
CA ALA A 97 26.26 -8.12 -14.89
C ALA A 97 27.67 -7.63 -15.27
N ASP A 98 27.98 -6.35 -15.05
CA ASP A 98 29.31 -5.79 -15.27
C ASP A 98 30.36 -6.49 -14.40
N SER A 99 30.05 -6.72 -13.12
CA SER A 99 30.96 -7.42 -12.21
C SER A 99 31.23 -8.86 -12.64
N GLU A 100 30.23 -9.56 -13.20
CA GLU A 100 30.39 -10.90 -13.76
C GLU A 100 31.31 -10.90 -14.99
N THR A 101 31.21 -9.88 -15.86
CA THR A 101 32.15 -9.75 -16.99
C THR A 101 33.59 -9.56 -16.54
N LEU A 102 33.83 -8.69 -15.55
CA LEU A 102 35.16 -8.48 -14.97
C LEU A 102 35.71 -9.76 -14.33
N LEU A 103 34.85 -10.52 -13.65
CA LEU A 103 35.21 -11.79 -13.03
C LEU A 103 35.60 -12.85 -14.09
N ASN A 104 34.89 -12.88 -15.22
CA ASN A 104 35.24 -13.74 -16.36
C ASN A 104 36.59 -13.38 -16.98
N GLU A 105 36.92 -12.09 -17.10
CA GLU A 105 38.26 -11.66 -17.53
C GLU A 105 39.34 -12.13 -16.56
N LEU A 106 39.06 -12.05 -15.25
CA LEU A 106 39.95 -12.47 -14.17
C LEU A 106 40.21 -13.98 -14.21
N ASN A 107 39.16 -14.79 -14.44
CA ASN A 107 39.28 -16.24 -14.65
C ASN A 107 40.21 -16.58 -15.82
N ASN A 108 40.08 -15.88 -16.95
CA ASN A 108 40.95 -16.08 -18.11
C ASN A 108 42.43 -15.77 -17.80
N VAL A 109 42.71 -14.80 -16.92
CA VAL A 109 44.07 -14.49 -16.46
C VAL A 109 44.60 -15.60 -15.56
N PHE A 110 43.79 -16.09 -14.63
CA PHE A 110 44.19 -17.21 -13.77
C PHE A 110 44.43 -18.50 -14.54
N ASP A 111 43.61 -18.81 -15.55
CA ASP A 111 43.85 -19.96 -16.43
C ASP A 111 45.21 -19.90 -17.11
N LYS A 112 45.57 -18.75 -17.67
CA LYS A 112 46.89 -18.53 -18.28
C LYS A 112 48.02 -18.64 -17.25
N ASN A 113 47.84 -18.07 -16.06
CA ASN A 113 48.85 -18.16 -15.00
C ASN A 113 49.04 -19.60 -14.53
N ILE A 114 47.97 -20.35 -14.30
CA ILE A 114 48.02 -21.77 -13.93
C ILE A 114 48.78 -22.56 -15.00
N ASP A 115 48.48 -22.35 -16.28
CA ASP A 115 49.19 -23.00 -17.39
C ASP A 115 50.69 -22.67 -17.42
N ILE A 116 51.05 -21.41 -17.17
CA ILE A 116 52.45 -20.96 -17.14
C ILE A 116 53.18 -21.59 -15.95
N PHE A 117 52.60 -21.54 -14.75
CA PHE A 117 53.23 -22.09 -13.55
C PHE A 117 53.28 -23.62 -13.55
N ASN A 118 52.32 -24.30 -14.19
CA ASN A 118 52.40 -25.74 -14.46
C ASN A 118 53.62 -26.07 -15.31
N LYS A 119 53.82 -25.37 -16.43
CA LYS A 119 54.99 -25.59 -17.30
C LYS A 119 56.30 -25.26 -16.59
N LEU A 120 56.33 -24.20 -15.76
CA LEU A 120 57.53 -23.81 -15.02
C LEU A 120 57.87 -24.82 -13.92
N SER A 121 56.89 -25.33 -13.18
CA SER A 121 57.11 -26.32 -12.12
C SER A 121 57.60 -27.65 -12.68
N GLU A 122 57.09 -28.08 -13.85
CA GLU A 122 57.56 -29.27 -14.56
C GLU A 122 59.01 -29.11 -15.06
N ARG A 123 59.36 -27.93 -15.59
CA ARG A 123 60.70 -27.66 -16.17
C ARG A 123 61.76 -27.37 -15.11
N PHE A 124 61.37 -26.81 -13.98
CA PHE A 124 62.28 -26.40 -12.91
C PHE A 124 61.83 -26.97 -11.56
N PRO A 125 61.88 -28.30 -11.37
CA PRO A 125 61.36 -28.97 -10.16
C PRO A 125 62.11 -28.60 -8.87
N ASN A 126 63.32 -28.03 -8.99
CA ASN A 126 64.12 -27.59 -7.84
C ASN A 126 63.74 -26.18 -7.35
N VAL A 127 62.79 -25.49 -8.00
CA VAL A 127 62.33 -24.16 -7.63
C VAL A 127 60.95 -24.27 -6.98
N GLU A 128 60.94 -24.32 -5.65
CA GLU A 128 59.73 -24.52 -4.84
C GLU A 128 58.69 -23.39 -5.03
N SER A 129 59.14 -22.16 -5.25
CA SER A 129 58.27 -20.99 -5.42
C SER A 129 57.31 -21.08 -6.61
N PHE A 130 57.64 -21.84 -7.66
CA PHE A 130 56.70 -22.07 -8.77
C PHE A 130 55.54 -22.98 -8.36
N GLY A 131 55.80 -23.99 -7.53
CA GLY A 131 54.77 -24.86 -6.98
C GLY A 131 53.85 -24.12 -6.00
N GLU A 132 54.42 -23.25 -5.16
CA GLU A 132 53.66 -22.38 -4.26
C GLU A 132 52.78 -21.39 -5.03
N ALA A 133 53.34 -20.71 -6.03
CA ALA A 133 52.59 -19.77 -6.88
C ALA A 133 51.47 -20.47 -7.66
N LEU A 134 51.70 -21.71 -8.14
CA LEU A 134 50.69 -22.51 -8.81
C LEU A 134 49.50 -22.79 -7.88
N LYS A 135 49.77 -23.26 -6.64
CA LYS A 135 48.72 -23.51 -5.64
C LYS A 135 47.96 -22.24 -5.32
N LEU A 136 48.64 -21.12 -5.10
CA LEU A 136 47.98 -19.83 -4.84
C LEU A 136 47.05 -19.42 -5.99
N ASN A 137 47.44 -19.59 -7.25
CA ASN A 137 46.56 -19.27 -8.39
C ASN A 137 45.36 -20.23 -8.45
N GLN A 138 45.53 -21.51 -8.10
CA GLN A 138 44.41 -22.46 -8.03
C GLN A 138 43.42 -22.09 -6.92
N ASP A 139 43.93 -21.78 -5.72
CA ASP A 139 43.10 -21.38 -4.58
C ASP A 139 42.33 -20.08 -4.87
N ILE A 140 42.98 -19.09 -5.49
CA ILE A 140 42.30 -17.83 -5.85
C ILE A 140 41.27 -18.07 -6.96
N LYS A 141 41.53 -18.98 -7.91
CA LYS A 141 40.56 -19.34 -8.94
C LYS A 141 39.30 -19.96 -8.34
N GLU A 142 39.45 -20.82 -7.33
CA GLU A 142 38.31 -21.39 -6.60
C GLU A 142 37.51 -20.31 -5.86
N LYS A 143 38.18 -19.41 -5.13
CA LYS A 143 37.52 -18.25 -4.49
C LYS A 143 36.81 -17.32 -5.49
N THR A 144 37.40 -17.16 -6.67
CA THR A 144 36.80 -16.36 -7.75
C THR A 144 35.50 -17.00 -8.26
N LYS A 145 35.45 -18.33 -8.31
CA LYS A 145 34.22 -19.07 -8.62
C LYS A 145 33.14 -18.86 -7.55
N GLU A 146 33.49 -18.93 -6.27
CA GLU A 146 32.55 -18.63 -5.17
C GLU A 146 31.99 -17.20 -5.27
N ILE A 147 32.83 -16.22 -5.63
CA ILE A 147 32.36 -14.85 -5.89
C ILE A 147 31.36 -14.82 -7.05
N GLY A 148 31.61 -15.57 -8.13
CA GLY A 148 30.69 -15.68 -9.27
C GLY A 148 29.33 -16.27 -8.87
N GLU A 149 29.33 -17.32 -8.04
CA GLU A 149 28.10 -17.93 -7.52
C GLU A 149 27.31 -16.93 -6.64
N ASN A 150 28.00 -16.14 -5.81
CA ASN A 150 27.37 -15.08 -5.01
C ASN A 150 26.77 -13.96 -5.88
N LEU A 151 27.45 -13.58 -6.97
CA LEU A 151 26.95 -12.59 -7.92
C LEU A 151 25.66 -13.06 -8.60
N GLN A 152 25.63 -14.32 -9.05
CA GLN A 152 24.44 -14.92 -9.67
C GLN A 152 23.28 -14.99 -8.68
N SER A 153 23.54 -15.41 -7.43
CA SER A 153 22.52 -15.37 -6.37
C SER A 153 22.01 -13.95 -6.13
N GLY A 154 22.88 -12.95 -6.17
CA GLY A 154 22.48 -11.54 -6.06
C GLY A 154 21.62 -11.06 -7.24
N GLN A 155 21.92 -11.50 -8.46
CA GLN A 155 21.08 -11.21 -9.63
C GLN A 155 19.69 -11.85 -9.51
N ASP A 156 19.62 -13.10 -9.06
CA ASP A 156 18.36 -13.81 -8.83
C ASP A 156 17.51 -13.07 -7.78
N GLU A 157 18.11 -12.63 -6.67
CA GLU A 157 17.42 -11.83 -5.66
C GLU A 157 16.90 -10.49 -6.21
N VAL A 158 17.69 -9.80 -7.02
CA VAL A 158 17.25 -8.55 -7.68
C VAL A 158 16.07 -8.82 -8.62
N MET A 159 16.11 -9.91 -9.38
CA MET A 159 15.01 -10.29 -10.27
C MET A 159 13.73 -10.59 -9.47
N MET A 160 13.85 -11.35 -8.38
CA MET A 160 12.72 -11.61 -7.47
C MET A 160 12.17 -10.31 -6.85
N ALA A 161 13.04 -9.38 -6.47
CA ALA A 161 12.63 -8.08 -5.95
C ALA A 161 11.90 -7.22 -6.98
N MET A 162 12.35 -7.24 -8.25
CA MET A 162 11.65 -6.57 -9.36
C MET A 162 10.26 -7.17 -9.60
N ASP A 163 10.13 -8.50 -9.55
CA ASP A 163 8.83 -9.17 -9.69
C ASP A 163 7.90 -8.85 -8.52
N ALA A 164 8.42 -8.83 -7.29
CA ALA A 164 7.65 -8.42 -6.12
C ALA A 164 7.23 -6.93 -6.20
N MET A 165 8.09 -6.07 -6.73
CA MET A 165 7.80 -4.65 -6.94
C MET A 165 6.64 -4.44 -7.94
N GLN A 166 6.49 -5.31 -8.95
CA GLN A 166 5.32 -5.27 -9.84
C GLN A 166 3.99 -5.51 -9.08
N TYR A 167 4.00 -6.19 -7.93
CA TYR A 167 2.82 -6.33 -7.07
C TYR A 167 2.32 -4.99 -6.51
N GLN A 168 3.12 -3.92 -6.56
CA GLN A 168 2.70 -2.59 -6.14
C GLN A 168 1.51 -2.04 -6.95
N ASP A 169 1.39 -2.42 -8.22
CA ASP A 169 0.24 -2.01 -9.04
C ASP A 169 -1.09 -2.53 -8.45
N ILE A 170 -1.09 -3.70 -7.80
CA ILE A 170 -2.27 -4.24 -7.10
C ILE A 170 -2.67 -3.35 -5.92
N HIS A 171 -1.72 -2.75 -5.20
CA HIS A 171 -2.03 -1.84 -4.10
C HIS A 171 -2.67 -0.56 -4.60
N ARG A 172 -2.17 0.02 -5.70
CA ARG A 172 -2.81 1.14 -6.39
C ARG A 172 -4.25 0.81 -6.76
N GLN A 173 -4.49 -0.32 -7.43
CA GLN A 173 -5.84 -0.73 -7.83
C GLN A 173 -6.80 -0.90 -6.63
N LYS A 174 -6.31 -1.46 -5.51
CA LYS A 174 -7.08 -1.59 -4.27
C LYS A 174 -7.47 -0.23 -3.71
N ILE A 175 -6.55 0.74 -3.70
CA ILE A 175 -6.83 2.11 -3.25
C ILE A 175 -7.84 2.80 -4.17
N GLU A 176 -7.67 2.72 -5.50
CA GLU A 176 -8.63 3.27 -6.47
C GLU A 176 -10.05 2.72 -6.26
N ARG A 177 -10.16 1.41 -5.99
CA ARG A 177 -11.44 0.78 -5.66
C ARG A 177 -12.06 1.36 -4.39
N VAL A 178 -11.28 1.51 -3.31
CA VAL A 178 -11.75 2.10 -2.05
C VAL A 178 -12.21 3.53 -2.25
N ILE A 179 -11.43 4.33 -2.98
CA ILE A 179 -11.74 5.71 -3.31
C ILE A 179 -13.07 5.80 -4.07
N ASN A 180 -13.30 4.93 -5.07
CA ASN A 180 -14.55 4.89 -5.82
C ASN A 180 -15.75 4.53 -4.93
N VAL A 181 -15.59 3.57 -4.02
CA VAL A 181 -16.62 3.21 -3.04
C VAL A 181 -16.92 4.40 -2.11
N MET A 182 -15.89 5.08 -1.59
CA MET A 182 -16.06 6.25 -0.73
C MET A 182 -16.78 7.41 -1.43
N ARG A 183 -16.43 7.67 -2.69
CA ARG A 183 -17.13 8.68 -3.53
C ARG A 183 -18.59 8.27 -3.77
N ALA A 184 -18.87 7.00 -4.00
CA ALA A 184 -20.24 6.49 -4.16
C ALA A 184 -21.05 6.60 -2.85
N LEU A 185 -20.45 6.27 -1.71
CA LEU A 185 -21.08 6.41 -0.38
C LEU A 185 -21.41 7.86 -0.07
N SER A 186 -20.52 8.80 -0.39
CA SER A 186 -20.80 10.23 -0.24
C SER A 186 -22.00 10.67 -1.07
N ARG A 187 -22.06 10.27 -2.36
CA ARG A 187 -23.21 10.56 -3.23
C ARG A 187 -24.51 9.91 -2.72
N TYR A 188 -24.41 8.68 -2.24
CA TYR A 188 -25.56 7.97 -1.66
C TYR A 188 -26.08 8.67 -0.41
N MET A 189 -25.20 9.11 0.49
CA MET A 189 -25.58 9.91 1.66
C MET A 189 -26.21 11.25 1.24
N SER A 190 -25.59 11.98 0.31
CA SER A 190 -26.18 13.22 -0.21
C SER A 190 -27.56 12.99 -0.81
N SER A 191 -27.75 11.89 -1.56
CA SER A 191 -29.05 11.53 -2.15
C SER A 191 -30.09 11.09 -1.11
N LEU A 192 -29.69 10.40 -0.03
CA LEU A 192 -30.58 10.06 1.09
C LEU A 192 -31.09 11.31 1.82
N PHE A 193 -30.24 12.33 1.94
CA PHE A 193 -30.61 13.61 2.56
C PHE A 193 -31.31 14.58 1.60
N GLU A 194 -31.33 14.27 0.30
CA GLU A 194 -32.03 15.07 -0.71
C GLU A 194 -33.55 14.88 -0.56
N GLY A 195 -34.20 15.81 0.14
CA GLY A 195 -35.65 15.78 0.33
C GLY A 195 -36.42 16.08 -0.95
N LYS A 196 -37.66 15.56 -1.07
CA LYS A 196 -38.58 15.86 -2.20
C LYS A 196 -38.95 17.34 -2.35
N ILE A 197 -38.60 18.18 -1.38
CA ILE A 197 -38.98 19.58 -1.28
C ILE A 197 -37.69 20.39 -1.14
N ASP A 198 -37.54 21.41 -1.97
CA ASP A 198 -36.46 22.40 -1.92
C ASP A 198 -36.32 22.96 -0.49
N ASP A 199 -35.09 23.00 0.06
CA ASP A 199 -34.81 23.47 1.42
C ASP A 199 -35.33 24.90 1.66
N LYS A 200 -35.43 25.72 0.61
CA LYS A 200 -36.04 27.06 0.67
C LYS A 200 -37.54 27.06 0.95
N LYS A 201 -38.23 25.95 0.69
CA LYS A 201 -39.66 25.74 0.95
C LYS A 201 -39.90 24.94 2.23
N ARG A 202 -38.85 24.51 2.91
CA ARG A 202 -38.96 23.83 4.20
C ARG A 202 -39.19 24.86 5.30
N VAL A 203 -40.02 24.49 6.27
CA VAL A 203 -40.31 25.34 7.44
C VAL A 203 -39.00 25.54 8.19
N SER A 204 -38.71 26.77 8.63
CA SER A 204 -37.52 27.09 9.39
C SER A 204 -37.33 26.10 10.54
N SER A 205 -36.12 25.55 10.69
CA SER A 205 -35.76 24.67 11.80
C SER A 205 -36.17 25.32 13.12
N ALA A 206 -36.81 24.54 14.01
CA ALA A 206 -37.21 25.04 15.32
C ALA A 206 -35.96 25.44 16.12
N ILE A 207 -35.93 26.69 16.58
CA ILE A 207 -34.82 27.27 17.36
C ILE A 207 -34.95 26.89 18.86
N HIS A 208 -36.15 26.55 19.30
CA HIS A 208 -36.46 26.15 20.67
C HIS A 208 -37.49 25.01 20.67
N ILE A 209 -37.31 24.05 21.57
CA ILE A 209 -38.27 22.96 21.85
C ILE A 209 -38.64 22.96 23.34
N GLU A 210 -39.85 22.50 23.68
CA GLU A 210 -40.29 22.44 25.08
C GLU A 210 -39.32 21.58 25.92
N GLY A 211 -38.70 22.20 26.91
CA GLY A 211 -37.66 21.59 27.75
C GLY A 211 -36.25 22.15 27.56
N ASP A 212 -36.02 22.98 26.53
CA ASP A 212 -34.74 23.69 26.36
C ASP A 212 -34.60 24.83 27.38
N THR A 213 -33.43 24.95 28.00
CA THR A 213 -33.02 26.12 28.80
C THR A 213 -32.34 27.18 27.92
N THR A 214 -32.93 27.52 26.78
CA THR A 214 -32.46 28.65 25.96
C THR A 214 -33.15 29.95 26.37
N ALA A 215 -32.38 31.02 26.47
CA ALA A 215 -32.81 32.35 26.96
C ALA A 215 -33.70 33.12 25.98
N ASP A 216 -34.10 32.50 24.87
CA ASP A 216 -34.88 33.11 23.79
C ASP A 216 -36.39 32.95 23.98
N VAL A 217 -36.81 32.77 25.24
CA VAL A 217 -38.22 32.80 25.65
C VAL A 217 -38.49 34.22 26.15
N VAL A 218 -39.34 34.95 25.43
CA VAL A 218 -39.80 36.28 25.84
C VAL A 218 -40.42 36.16 27.23
N SER A 219 -39.84 36.83 28.22
CA SER A 219 -40.34 36.77 29.58
C SER A 219 -41.68 37.51 29.69
N ASN A 220 -42.52 37.15 30.66
CA ASN A 220 -43.80 37.86 30.86
C ASN A 220 -43.60 39.37 31.09
N ASP A 221 -42.45 39.76 31.66
CA ASP A 221 -42.08 41.16 31.87
C ASP A 221 -41.76 41.87 30.54
N ASP A 222 -41.11 41.18 29.60
CA ASP A 222 -40.87 41.70 28.24
C ASP A 222 -42.19 41.81 27.45
N ILE A 223 -43.13 40.89 27.68
CA ILE A 223 -44.49 40.93 27.10
C ILE A 223 -45.27 42.12 27.67
N GLU A 224 -45.23 42.37 28.98
CA GLU A 224 -45.86 43.54 29.61
C GLU A 224 -45.23 44.85 29.12
N ALA A 225 -43.91 44.91 28.96
CA ALA A 225 -43.21 46.07 28.40
C ALA A 225 -43.64 46.35 26.95
N LEU A 226 -43.84 45.31 26.13
CA LEU A 226 -44.36 45.45 24.77
C LEU A 226 -45.81 45.95 24.77
N ILE A 227 -46.67 45.36 25.61
CA ILE A 227 -48.08 45.76 25.75
C ILE A 227 -48.19 47.22 26.19
N ALA A 228 -47.35 47.65 27.13
CA ALA A 228 -47.28 49.05 27.58
C ALA A 228 -46.82 50.00 26.47
N SER A 229 -45.85 49.58 25.63
CA SER A 229 -45.37 50.38 24.49
C SER A 229 -46.41 50.51 23.36
N LEU A 230 -47.25 49.50 23.16
CA LEU A 230 -48.33 49.49 22.16
C LEU A 230 -49.61 50.18 22.66
N GLY A 231 -49.83 50.23 23.98
CA GLY A 231 -50.92 50.96 24.62
C GLY A 231 -50.71 52.49 24.70
N GLN A 232 -49.49 52.97 24.41
CA GLN A 232 -49.21 54.39 24.18
C GLN A 232 -49.37 54.74 22.71
N LYS A 233 -50.61 54.76 22.22
CA LYS A 233 -50.97 55.44 20.98
C LYS A 233 -52.34 56.10 21.11
#